data_AF-A0A959CYW0-F1
#
_entry.id   AF-A0A959CYW0-F1
#
_cell.length_a   1.000
_cell.length_b   1.000
_cell.length_c   1.000
_cell.angle_alpha   90.00
_cell.angle_beta   90.00
_cell.angle_gamma   90.00
#
_symmetry.space_group_name_H-M   'P 1'
#
loop_
_entity.id
_entity.type
_entity.pdbx_description
1 polymer ?
#
loop_
_entity_poly.entity_id
_entity_poly.type
_entity_poly.pdbx_seq_one_letter_code
_entity_poly.pdbx_strand_id
1 'polypeptide(L)'
;LLEETALIRFKPLDEKGIAVADWKDVTPEGPRLLGITVYTLSFEDAGLAITYSLEKPERDFFYDIRLSIKDEDGMVIFPEIWSLKGSHKNISREHEHLKAIWANALEESLDFNRQYTLQFTARLYGGLVLLGVSCEKRPAFTYREQLPNYLGLITGSGLIVVGQVYKANADKDYDKYLGLWQNGSSNDEASPFLDAARNKDDTYKILSITGVAVLGLDAANFAFRYFKHKKKLRQYRKYCPREETPEKRPPAFQLSITPGGAGLRAVARF
;
A
#
# COMPACT_ATOMS: atom_id res chain seq x y z
N LEU A 1 -1.43 -6.30 10.28
CA LEU A 1 -2.54 -7.11 9.71
C LEU A 1 -3.82 -6.45 10.17
N LEU A 2 -4.71 -6.06 9.26
CA LEU A 2 -6.00 -5.47 9.60
C LEU A 2 -7.05 -6.57 9.66
N GLU A 3 -7.82 -6.55 10.74
CA GLU A 3 -8.84 -7.54 11.05
C GLU A 3 -10.08 -6.80 11.54
N GLU A 4 -11.23 -7.11 10.97
CA GLU A 4 -12.54 -6.64 11.43
C GLU A 4 -13.42 -7.85 11.71
N THR A 5 -14.06 -7.86 12.87
CA THR A 5 -14.92 -8.95 13.32
C THR A 5 -16.34 -8.43 13.53
N ALA A 6 -17.31 -9.06 12.87
CA ALA A 6 -18.73 -8.92 13.18
C ALA A 6 -19.16 -10.05 14.13
N LEU A 7 -19.91 -9.69 15.18
CA LEU A 7 -20.45 -10.62 16.16
C LEU A 7 -21.96 -10.75 15.95
N ILE A 8 -22.46 -11.98 15.83
CA ILE A 8 -23.87 -12.26 15.58
C ILE A 8 -24.34 -13.29 16.61
N ARG A 9 -25.26 -12.92 17.49
CA ARG A 9 -25.86 -13.87 18.43
C ARG A 9 -27.05 -14.56 17.76
N PHE A 10 -27.10 -15.88 17.84
CA PHE A 10 -28.21 -16.68 17.29
C PHE A 10 -28.51 -17.90 18.15
N LYS A 11 -29.74 -18.42 18.03
CA LYS A 11 -30.15 -19.73 18.55
C LYS A 11 -30.60 -20.59 17.36
N PRO A 12 -30.17 -21.86 17.28
CA PRO A 12 -30.54 -22.73 16.15
C PRO A 12 -32.06 -22.95 16.03
N LEU A 13 -32.76 -23.01 17.17
CA LEU A 13 -34.22 -23.12 17.24
C LEU A 13 -34.84 -21.86 17.85
N ASP A 14 -36.06 -21.53 17.41
CA ASP A 14 -36.93 -20.57 18.10
C ASP A 14 -37.52 -21.17 19.39
N GLU A 15 -38.31 -20.36 20.11
CA GLU A 15 -39.03 -20.78 21.32
C GLU A 15 -40.02 -21.94 21.09
N LYS A 16 -40.33 -22.26 19.83
CA LYS A 16 -41.23 -23.35 19.43
C LYS A 16 -40.47 -24.60 18.95
N GLY A 17 -39.14 -24.60 19.03
CA GLY A 17 -38.31 -25.71 18.58
C GLY A 17 -38.20 -25.81 17.05
N ILE A 18 -38.48 -24.72 16.32
CA ILE A 18 -38.40 -24.66 14.86
C ILE A 18 -37.06 -24.02 14.47
N ALA A 19 -36.35 -24.65 13.52
CA ALA A 19 -35.12 -24.10 12.98
C ALA A 19 -35.41 -22.73 12.35
N VAL A 20 -34.80 -21.67 12.89
CA VAL A 20 -34.97 -20.32 12.35
C VAL A 20 -34.07 -20.18 11.14
N ALA A 21 -34.67 -20.32 9.96
CA ALA A 21 -33.95 -20.36 8.70
C ALA A 21 -33.49 -19.00 8.19
N ASP A 22 -33.97 -17.87 8.72
CA ASP A 22 -33.61 -16.55 8.20
C ASP A 22 -33.54 -15.50 9.30
N TRP A 23 -32.33 -15.03 9.58
CA TRP A 23 -32.08 -13.82 10.37
C TRP A 23 -31.76 -12.69 9.41
N LYS A 24 -32.71 -11.76 9.25
CA LYS A 24 -32.54 -10.56 8.41
C LYS A 24 -32.04 -9.41 9.26
N ASP A 25 -31.05 -8.69 8.75
CA ASP A 25 -30.43 -7.50 9.34
C ASP A 25 -29.62 -7.77 10.61
N VAL A 26 -28.38 -8.24 10.43
CA VAL A 26 -27.42 -8.33 11.54
C VAL A 26 -26.54 -7.09 11.59
N THR A 27 -26.55 -6.38 12.72
CA THR A 27 -25.71 -5.20 12.93
C THR A 27 -24.35 -5.61 13.49
N PRO A 28 -23.22 -5.31 12.81
CA PRO A 28 -21.90 -5.61 13.32
C PRO A 28 -21.55 -4.69 14.51
N GLU A 29 -21.07 -5.29 15.60
CA GLU A 29 -20.46 -4.58 16.73
C GLU A 29 -18.95 -4.41 16.49
N GLY A 30 -18.48 -3.18 16.24
CA GLY A 30 -17.04 -2.89 16.12
C GLY A 30 -16.67 -1.67 15.28
N PRO A 31 -15.38 -1.25 15.28
CA PRO A 31 -14.89 -0.20 14.39
C PRO A 31 -14.92 -0.67 12.92
N ARG A 32 -15.71 0.00 12.08
CA ARG A 32 -15.85 -0.30 10.64
C ARG A 32 -14.61 0.17 9.87
N LEU A 33 -13.75 -0.74 9.45
CA LEU A 33 -12.53 -0.44 8.66
C LEU A 33 -12.57 -1.08 7.26
N LEU A 34 -13.16 -2.26 7.16
CA LEU A 34 -13.33 -3.12 5.98
C LEU A 34 -14.81 -3.21 5.53
N GLY A 35 -15.76 -2.72 6.33
CA GLY A 35 -17.15 -2.50 5.93
C GLY A 35 -17.89 -3.79 5.59
N ILE A 36 -17.85 -4.78 6.49
CA ILE A 36 -18.55 -6.04 6.28
C ILE A 36 -20.03 -5.86 6.63
N THR A 37 -20.92 -6.24 5.71
CA THR A 37 -22.37 -6.26 5.97
C THR A 37 -22.88 -7.68 5.80
N VAL A 38 -23.40 -8.26 6.89
CA VAL A 38 -24.03 -9.60 6.85
C VAL A 38 -25.53 -9.40 6.62
N TYR A 39 -26.05 -9.96 5.53
CA TYR A 39 -27.45 -9.82 5.13
C TYR A 39 -28.33 -10.91 5.71
N THR A 40 -27.88 -12.15 5.58
CA THR A 40 -28.64 -13.33 6.01
C THR A 40 -27.75 -14.34 6.69
N LEU A 41 -28.32 -14.96 7.72
CA LEU A 41 -27.82 -16.17 8.35
C LEU A 41 -28.94 -17.22 8.24
N SER A 42 -28.65 -18.34 7.58
CA SER A 42 -29.61 -19.40 7.31
C SER A 42 -29.01 -20.79 7.48
N PHE A 43 -29.87 -21.81 7.57
CA PHE A 43 -29.44 -23.20 7.54
C PHE A 43 -29.84 -23.84 6.21
N GLU A 44 -28.89 -24.49 5.54
CA GLU A 44 -29.06 -25.19 4.26
C GLU A 44 -28.45 -26.57 4.36
N ASP A 45 -29.26 -27.63 4.23
CA ASP A 45 -28.81 -29.02 4.31
C ASP A 45 -27.89 -29.29 5.52
N ALA A 46 -28.35 -28.89 6.71
CA ALA A 46 -27.61 -28.93 7.98
C ALA A 46 -26.33 -28.07 8.07
N GLY A 47 -25.98 -27.32 7.01
CA GLY A 47 -24.91 -26.33 7.00
C GLY A 47 -25.38 -24.94 7.43
N LEU A 48 -24.49 -24.18 8.08
CA LEU A 48 -24.72 -22.77 8.40
C LEU A 48 -24.27 -21.92 7.21
N ALA A 49 -25.23 -21.30 6.52
CA ALA A 49 -25.02 -20.43 5.38
C ALA A 49 -25.07 -18.95 5.78
N ILE A 50 -24.09 -18.18 5.32
CA ILE A 50 -23.95 -16.75 5.61
C ILE A 50 -23.85 -16.01 4.28
N THR A 51 -24.78 -15.09 4.05
CA THR A 51 -24.73 -14.16 2.91
C THR A 51 -24.27 -12.79 3.39
N TYR A 52 -23.24 -12.24 2.74
CA TYR A 52 -22.61 -10.99 3.17
C TYR A 52 -22.10 -10.18 1.97
N SER A 53 -21.81 -8.91 2.17
CA SER A 53 -21.04 -8.06 1.27
C SER A 53 -19.85 -7.43 1.96
N LEU A 54 -18.90 -7.01 1.15
CA LEU A 54 -17.84 -6.11 1.54
C LEU A 54 -18.17 -4.74 0.93
N GLU A 55 -18.35 -3.72 1.76
CA GLU A 55 -18.55 -2.35 1.30
C GLU A 55 -17.24 -1.81 0.73
N LYS A 56 -17.21 -1.57 -0.59
CA LYS A 56 -16.08 -0.99 -1.33
C LYS A 56 -14.79 -1.84 -1.23
N PRO A 57 -14.80 -3.09 -1.70
CA PRO A 57 -13.58 -3.91 -1.72
C PRO A 57 -12.53 -3.24 -2.61
N GLU A 58 -11.33 -3.03 -2.09
CA GLU A 58 -10.27 -2.44 -2.88
C GLU A 58 -9.68 -3.47 -3.86
N ARG A 59 -9.65 -3.12 -5.16
CA ARG A 59 -9.18 -4.00 -6.25
C ARG A 59 -7.77 -4.56 -6.06
N ASP A 60 -6.94 -3.88 -5.29
CA ASP A 60 -5.55 -4.25 -5.04
C ASP A 60 -5.40 -5.17 -3.82
N PHE A 61 -6.49 -5.65 -3.21
CA PHE A 61 -6.47 -6.45 -2.00
C PHE A 61 -7.27 -7.76 -2.16
N PHE A 62 -6.86 -8.74 -1.37
CA PHE A 62 -7.55 -10.01 -1.17
C PHE A 62 -8.12 -10.02 0.24
N TYR A 63 -9.35 -10.50 0.36
CA TYR A 63 -10.00 -10.68 1.66
C TYR A 63 -10.07 -12.18 1.98
N ASP A 64 -9.60 -12.53 3.17
CA ASP A 64 -9.75 -13.86 3.79
C ASP A 64 -10.82 -13.75 4.86
N ILE A 65 -11.89 -14.51 4.69
CA ILE A 65 -13.00 -14.54 5.63
C ILE A 65 -12.85 -15.76 6.53
N ARG A 66 -12.81 -15.50 7.83
CA ARG A 66 -12.77 -16.53 8.87
C ARG A 66 -14.06 -16.54 9.64
N LEU A 67 -14.59 -17.74 9.79
CA LEU A 67 -15.78 -18.01 10.58
C LEU A 67 -15.33 -18.73 11.84
N SER A 68 -15.86 -18.33 12.98
CA SER A 68 -15.79 -19.10 14.22
C SER A 68 -17.08 -18.88 15.00
N ILE A 69 -17.46 -19.86 15.81
CA ILE A 69 -18.62 -19.74 16.68
C ILE A 69 -18.14 -19.81 18.12
N LYS A 70 -18.68 -18.94 18.97
CA LYS A 70 -18.47 -18.96 20.41
C LYS A 70 -19.76 -19.40 21.09
N ASP A 71 -19.72 -20.44 21.91
CA ASP A 71 -20.87 -20.89 22.68
C ASP A 71 -21.12 -20.01 23.93
N GLU A 72 -22.16 -20.34 24.71
CA GLU A 72 -22.51 -19.64 25.96
C GLU A 72 -21.40 -19.71 27.02
N ASP A 73 -20.67 -20.83 27.06
CA ASP A 73 -19.56 -21.09 27.97
C ASP A 73 -18.27 -20.35 27.56
N GLY A 74 -18.26 -19.82 26.33
CA GLY A 74 -17.19 -19.06 25.74
C GLY A 74 -16.14 -19.87 25.00
N MET A 75 -16.39 -21.17 24.78
CA MET A 75 -15.59 -22.04 23.92
C MET A 75 -15.72 -21.59 22.47
N VAL A 76 -14.58 -21.49 21.78
CA VAL A 76 -14.51 -21.09 20.37
C VAL A 76 -14.35 -22.33 19.50
N ILE A 77 -15.34 -22.55 18.63
CA ILE A 77 -15.39 -23.63 17.66
C ILE A 77 -15.02 -23.04 16.30
N PHE A 78 -14.00 -23.63 15.67
CA PHE A 78 -13.60 -23.27 14.31
C PHE A 78 -14.10 -24.33 13.33
N PRO A 79 -14.59 -23.94 12.14
CA PRO A 79 -14.88 -24.88 11.08
C PRO A 79 -13.59 -25.55 10.62
N GLU A 80 -13.69 -26.84 10.33
CA GLU A 80 -12.64 -27.55 9.63
C GLU A 80 -12.40 -26.94 8.23
N ILE A 81 -11.17 -27.00 7.74
CA ILE A 81 -10.79 -26.32 6.49
C ILE A 81 -11.62 -26.83 5.29
N TRP A 82 -12.02 -28.11 5.32
CA TRP A 82 -12.83 -28.75 4.28
C TRP A 82 -14.34 -28.58 4.46
N SER A 83 -14.82 -28.16 5.63
CA SER A 83 -16.26 -27.93 5.85
C SER A 83 -16.70 -26.54 5.35
N LEU A 84 -15.76 -25.62 5.12
CA LEU A 84 -16.03 -24.32 4.52
C LEU A 84 -16.15 -24.39 2.99
N LYS A 85 -17.34 -24.06 2.48
CA LYS A 85 -17.67 -23.96 1.06
C LYS A 85 -18.02 -22.53 0.67
N GLY A 86 -17.94 -22.24 -0.63
CA GLY A 86 -18.31 -20.94 -1.20
C GLY A 86 -17.19 -19.89 -1.11
N SER A 87 -17.59 -18.62 -1.16
CA SER A 87 -16.70 -17.47 -1.24
C SER A 87 -16.20 -17.10 0.16
N HIS A 88 -15.15 -17.78 0.63
CA HIS A 88 -14.53 -17.49 1.93
C HIS A 88 -13.05 -17.08 1.81
N LYS A 89 -12.44 -17.22 0.63
CA LYS A 89 -11.01 -16.93 0.37
C LYS A 89 -10.82 -16.11 -0.90
N ASN A 90 -9.79 -15.26 -0.91
CA ASN A 90 -9.26 -14.54 -2.08
C ASN A 90 -10.29 -13.70 -2.84
N ILE A 91 -11.15 -13.00 -2.10
CA ILE A 91 -12.17 -12.13 -2.68
C ILE A 91 -11.48 -10.85 -3.14
N SER A 92 -11.60 -10.47 -4.41
CA SER A 92 -10.90 -9.30 -4.99
C SER A 92 -11.80 -8.38 -5.83
N ARG A 93 -13.08 -8.72 -5.98
CA ARG A 93 -14.05 -7.97 -6.80
C ARG A 93 -15.32 -7.65 -6.04
N GLU A 94 -15.94 -6.53 -6.38
CA GLU A 94 -17.30 -6.14 -6.00
C GLU A 94 -18.27 -7.24 -6.45
N HIS A 95 -18.54 -8.17 -5.56
CA HIS A 95 -19.73 -9.01 -5.64
C HIS A 95 -20.70 -8.42 -4.64
N GLU A 96 -21.90 -8.07 -5.11
CA GLU A 96 -22.93 -7.48 -4.26
C GLU A 96 -23.34 -8.45 -3.14
N HIS A 97 -23.30 -9.76 -3.41
CA HIS A 97 -23.63 -10.80 -2.44
C HIS A 97 -22.65 -11.98 -2.55
N LEU A 98 -21.94 -12.24 -1.47
CA LEU A 98 -21.02 -13.35 -1.28
C LEU A 98 -21.67 -14.34 -0.31
N LYS A 99 -21.40 -15.63 -0.50
CA LYS A 99 -21.96 -16.69 0.34
C LYS A 99 -20.85 -17.60 0.86
N ALA A 100 -20.78 -17.76 2.17
CA ALA A 100 -19.94 -18.74 2.85
C ALA A 100 -20.83 -19.76 3.56
N ILE A 101 -20.53 -21.05 3.41
CA ILE A 101 -21.31 -22.13 4.01
C ILE A 101 -20.37 -22.98 4.85
N TRP A 102 -20.66 -23.10 6.15
CA TRP A 102 -20.06 -24.11 7.02
C TRP A 102 -20.94 -25.36 6.97
N ALA A 103 -20.51 -26.35 6.19
CA ALA A 103 -21.21 -27.63 6.03
C ALA A 103 -21.30 -28.39 7.37
N ASN A 104 -22.41 -29.10 7.58
CA ASN A 104 -22.67 -29.95 8.75
C ASN A 104 -22.59 -29.26 10.12
N ALA A 105 -22.69 -27.92 10.17
CA ALA A 105 -22.58 -27.17 11.41
C ALA A 105 -23.60 -27.64 12.47
N LEU A 106 -24.84 -27.98 12.06
CA LEU A 106 -25.87 -28.50 12.96
C LEU A 106 -25.57 -29.92 13.48
N GLU A 107 -24.88 -30.74 12.71
CA GLU A 107 -24.63 -32.13 13.07
C GLU A 107 -23.39 -32.27 13.96
N GLU A 108 -22.38 -31.46 13.72
CA GLU A 108 -21.05 -31.64 14.31
C GLU A 108 -20.75 -30.64 15.43
N SER A 109 -21.33 -29.44 15.39
CA SER A 109 -20.86 -28.31 16.20
C SER A 109 -21.94 -27.61 17.03
N LEU A 110 -23.21 -27.68 16.64
CA LEU A 110 -24.27 -26.89 17.24
C LEU A 110 -25.31 -27.76 17.95
N ASP A 111 -25.39 -27.60 19.26
CA ASP A 111 -26.53 -28.04 20.07
C ASP A 111 -27.71 -27.05 19.94
N PHE A 112 -28.89 -27.56 19.61
CA PHE A 112 -30.11 -26.79 19.41
C PHE A 112 -30.57 -25.99 20.65
N ASN A 113 -30.20 -26.42 21.85
CA ASN A 113 -30.64 -25.77 23.10
C ASN A 113 -29.69 -24.67 23.60
N ARG A 114 -28.61 -24.39 22.86
CA ARG A 114 -27.60 -23.39 23.24
C ARG A 114 -27.67 -22.15 22.36
N GLN A 115 -27.33 -21.00 22.94
CA GLN A 115 -27.06 -19.78 22.22
C GLN A 115 -25.61 -19.72 21.75
N TYR A 116 -25.42 -19.20 20.55
CA TYR A 116 -24.10 -19.06 19.94
C TYR A 116 -23.87 -17.63 19.51
N THR A 117 -22.60 -17.25 19.47
CA THR A 117 -22.12 -16.01 18.86
C THR A 117 -21.23 -16.37 17.68
N LEU A 118 -21.73 -16.18 16.45
CA LEU A 118 -20.91 -16.25 15.26
C LEU A 118 -19.98 -15.05 15.22
N GLN A 119 -18.69 -15.32 15.11
CA GLN A 119 -17.63 -14.36 14.85
C GLN A 119 -17.26 -14.47 13.37
N PHE A 120 -17.61 -13.44 12.62
CA PHE A 120 -17.32 -13.31 11.21
C PHE A 120 -16.18 -12.32 11.03
N THR A 121 -15.00 -12.79 10.65
CA THR A 121 -13.79 -11.98 10.67
C THR A 121 -13.19 -11.85 9.28
N ALA A 122 -13.09 -10.63 8.75
CA ALA A 122 -12.36 -10.37 7.51
C ALA A 122 -10.93 -9.93 7.81
N ARG A 123 -9.99 -10.59 7.13
CA ARG A 123 -8.57 -10.21 7.12
C ARG A 123 -8.20 -9.70 5.74
N LEU A 124 -7.61 -8.51 5.72
CA LEU A 124 -7.12 -7.88 4.50
C LEU A 124 -5.69 -8.36 4.21
N TYR A 125 -5.50 -9.00 3.06
CA TYR A 125 -4.20 -9.35 2.50
C TYR A 125 -3.90 -8.49 1.26
N GLY A 126 -2.68 -7.96 1.17
CA GLY A 126 -2.28 -7.09 0.06
C GLY A 126 -2.04 -7.86 -1.24
N GLY A 127 -2.58 -7.34 -2.33
CA GLY A 127 -2.42 -7.89 -3.68
C GLY A 127 -0.98 -7.76 -4.20
N LEU A 128 -0.74 -8.50 -5.29
CA LEU A 128 0.52 -8.62 -6.04
C LEU A 128 1.23 -7.28 -6.24
N VAL A 129 1.97 -6.83 -5.24
CA VAL A 129 3.33 -6.25 -5.25
C VAL A 129 3.70 -6.02 -3.78
N LEU A 130 4.36 -7.03 -3.20
CA LEU A 130 5.18 -6.95 -1.98
C LEU A 130 4.42 -6.71 -0.67
N LEU A 131 4.05 -7.83 -0.03
CA LEU A 131 3.73 -8.01 1.40
C LEU A 131 2.54 -7.16 1.88
N GLY A 132 1.53 -7.83 2.46
CA GLY A 132 0.39 -7.16 3.09
C GLY A 132 0.84 -5.98 3.96
N VAL A 133 0.02 -4.93 4.04
CA VAL A 133 0.37 -3.68 4.73
C VAL A 133 0.91 -4.00 6.13
N SER A 134 2.23 -4.05 6.24
CA SER A 134 2.92 -4.26 7.52
C SER A 134 2.99 -2.90 8.17
N CYS A 135 2.23 -2.74 9.25
CA CYS A 135 2.27 -1.51 10.02
C CYS A 135 3.56 -1.37 10.83
N GLU A 136 4.41 -2.41 10.88
CA GLU A 136 5.69 -2.42 11.59
C GLU A 136 6.69 -1.41 11.05
N LYS A 137 6.69 -1.17 9.73
CA LYS A 137 7.63 -0.24 9.09
C LYS A 137 6.94 0.63 8.08
N ARG A 138 6.93 1.94 8.36
CA ARG A 138 6.49 2.95 7.41
C ARG A 138 7.33 2.88 6.13
N PRO A 139 6.71 2.83 4.95
CA PRO A 139 7.44 2.91 3.68
C PRO A 139 8.26 4.21 3.65
N ALA A 140 9.57 4.08 3.47
CA ALA A 140 10.49 5.21 3.30
C ALA A 140 11.16 5.10 1.93
N PHE A 141 11.28 6.22 1.23
CA PHE A 141 12.02 6.27 -0.04
C PHE A 141 13.49 6.50 0.28
N THR A 142 14.20 5.42 0.60
CA THR A 142 15.52 5.49 1.22
C THR A 142 16.59 5.99 0.24
N TYR A 143 17.71 6.50 0.77
CA TYR A 143 18.85 6.93 -0.05
C TYR A 143 19.35 5.82 -0.98
N ARG A 144 19.35 4.55 -0.53
CA ARG A 144 19.73 3.39 -1.37
C ARG A 144 18.81 3.21 -2.58
N GLU A 145 17.53 3.51 -2.45
CA GLU A 145 16.57 3.44 -3.56
C GLU A 145 16.72 4.63 -4.54
N GLN A 146 17.23 5.77 -4.03
CA GLN A 146 17.50 6.97 -4.80
C GLN A 146 18.87 6.96 -5.48
N LEU A 147 19.85 6.24 -4.93
CA LEU A 147 21.26 6.20 -5.36
C LEU A 147 21.44 5.98 -6.87
N PRO A 148 20.72 5.05 -7.53
CA PRO A 148 20.85 4.88 -8.97
C PRO A 148 20.54 6.15 -9.76
N ASN A 149 19.61 6.99 -9.27
CA ASN A 149 19.24 8.22 -9.95
C ASN A 149 20.28 9.33 -9.76
N TYR A 150 20.98 9.35 -8.63
CA TYR A 150 22.14 10.22 -8.46
C TYR A 150 23.27 9.85 -9.43
N LEU A 151 23.50 8.54 -9.65
CA LEU A 151 24.48 8.07 -10.63
C LEU A 151 24.07 8.44 -12.06
N GLY A 152 22.79 8.28 -12.41
CA GLY A 152 22.25 8.72 -13.70
C GLY A 152 22.43 10.22 -13.92
N LEU A 153 22.11 11.03 -12.91
CA LEU A 153 22.30 12.48 -12.94
C LEU A 153 23.76 12.89 -13.14
N ILE A 154 24.68 12.29 -12.38
CA ILE A 154 26.13 12.58 -12.51
C ILE A 154 26.64 12.16 -13.89
N THR A 155 26.27 10.97 -14.37
CA THR A 155 26.75 10.46 -15.66
C THR A 155 26.19 11.28 -16.82
N GLY A 156 24.88 11.56 -16.80
CA GLY A 156 24.22 12.34 -17.85
C GLY A 156 24.71 13.79 -17.92
N SER A 157 24.85 14.45 -16.77
CA SER A 157 25.43 15.80 -16.71
C SER A 157 26.91 15.83 -17.12
N GLY A 158 27.69 14.83 -16.69
CA GLY A 158 29.10 14.68 -17.07
C GLY A 158 29.28 14.56 -18.58
N LEU A 159 28.46 13.76 -19.26
CA LEU A 159 28.49 13.62 -20.72
C LEU A 159 28.20 14.94 -21.44
N ILE A 160 27.23 15.71 -20.95
CA ILE A 160 26.92 17.05 -21.51
C ILE A 160 28.10 18.00 -21.33
N VAL A 161 28.69 18.04 -20.14
CA VAL A 161 29.85 18.91 -19.84
C VAL A 161 31.04 18.54 -20.73
N VAL A 162 31.38 17.26 -20.84
CA VAL A 162 32.46 16.80 -21.72
C VAL A 162 32.14 17.12 -23.18
N GLY A 163 30.89 16.95 -23.61
CA GLY A 163 30.44 17.37 -24.93
C GLY A 163 30.72 18.84 -25.20
N GLN A 164 30.39 19.75 -24.28
CA GLN A 164 30.65 21.19 -24.45
C GLN A 164 32.16 21.50 -24.58
N VAL A 165 33.03 20.73 -23.93
CA VAL A 165 34.48 20.85 -24.12
C VAL A 165 34.89 20.46 -25.55
N TYR A 166 34.30 19.40 -26.11
CA TYR A 166 34.53 19.03 -27.51
C TYR A 166 34.03 20.10 -28.48
N LYS A 167 32.88 20.70 -28.21
CA LYS A 167 32.36 21.83 -28.99
C LYS A 167 33.32 23.01 -29.00
N ALA A 168 33.78 23.43 -27.82
CA ALA A 168 34.74 24.53 -27.70
C ALA A 168 36.06 24.24 -28.44
N ASN A 169 36.49 22.98 -28.49
CA ASN A 169 37.66 22.57 -29.25
C ASN A 169 37.41 22.45 -30.76
N ALA A 170 36.18 22.11 -31.17
CA ALA A 170 35.76 22.13 -32.57
C ALA A 170 35.77 23.56 -33.12
N ASP A 171 35.21 24.51 -32.36
CA ASP A 171 35.19 25.93 -32.71
C ASP A 171 36.62 26.48 -32.90
N LYS A 172 37.54 26.15 -31.99
CA LYS A 172 38.96 26.53 -32.10
C LYS A 172 39.66 25.98 -33.34
N ASP A 173 39.43 24.72 -33.68
CA ASP A 173 40.03 24.11 -34.88
C ASP A 173 39.45 24.73 -36.15
N TYR A 174 38.15 25.04 -36.14
CA TYR A 174 37.48 25.70 -37.25
C TYR A 174 37.96 27.14 -37.46
N ASP A 175 38.15 27.90 -36.38
CA ASP A 175 38.74 29.25 -36.43
C ASP A 175 40.17 29.21 -37.01
N LYS A 176 40.95 28.17 -36.67
CA LYS A 176 42.28 27.96 -37.23
C LYS A 176 42.25 27.62 -38.71
N TYR A 177 41.31 26.77 -39.15
CA TYR A 177 41.04 26.51 -40.56
C TYR A 177 40.72 27.82 -41.31
N LEU A 178 39.79 28.62 -40.77
CA LEU A 178 39.40 29.91 -41.37
C LEU A 178 40.58 30.86 -41.51
N GLY A 179 41.42 30.98 -40.48
CA GLY A 179 42.61 31.83 -40.53
C GLY A 179 43.60 31.40 -41.61
N LEU A 180 43.88 30.10 -41.74
CA LEU A 180 44.78 29.58 -42.79
C LEU A 180 44.19 29.75 -44.19
N TRP A 181 42.89 29.48 -44.35
CA TRP A 181 42.19 29.63 -45.62
C TRP A 181 42.17 31.08 -46.10
N GLN A 182 41.88 32.04 -45.20
CA GLN A 182 41.88 33.46 -45.51
C GLN A 182 43.27 34.00 -45.85
N ASN A 183 44.33 33.41 -45.27
CA ASN A 183 45.72 33.75 -45.57
C ASN A 183 46.26 33.06 -46.85
N GLY A 184 45.42 32.32 -47.60
CA GLY A 184 45.80 31.68 -48.85
C GLY A 184 46.66 30.43 -48.69
N SER A 185 46.62 29.77 -47.52
CA SER A 185 47.33 28.51 -47.29
C SER A 185 46.80 27.42 -48.22
N SER A 186 47.63 26.41 -48.48
CA SER A 186 47.24 25.29 -49.33
C SER A 186 46.14 24.44 -48.67
N ASN A 187 45.36 23.73 -49.50
CA ASN A 187 44.31 22.84 -48.99
C ASN A 187 44.90 21.74 -48.08
N ASP A 188 46.10 21.25 -48.36
CA ASP A 188 46.76 20.21 -47.55
C ASP A 188 47.14 20.70 -46.14
N GLU A 189 47.35 22.01 -45.97
CA GLU A 189 47.64 22.62 -44.67
C GLU A 189 46.38 22.99 -43.88
N ALA A 190 45.31 23.40 -44.58
CA ALA A 190 44.07 23.86 -43.94
C ALA A 190 43.10 22.70 -43.64
N SER A 191 42.96 21.73 -44.56
CA SER A 191 41.98 20.63 -44.45
C SER A 191 42.06 19.78 -43.18
N PRO A 192 43.25 19.49 -42.57
CA PRO A 192 43.30 18.71 -41.34
C PRO A 192 42.58 19.38 -40.17
N PHE A 193 42.57 20.71 -40.11
CA PHE A 193 41.87 21.47 -39.07
C PHE A 193 40.35 21.45 -39.27
N LEU A 194 39.89 21.45 -40.53
CA LEU A 194 38.47 21.29 -40.84
C LEU A 194 37.97 19.90 -40.46
N ASP A 195 38.74 18.85 -40.76
CA ASP A 195 38.37 17.47 -40.42
C ASP A 195 38.42 17.23 -38.91
N ALA A 196 39.41 17.82 -38.21
CA ALA A 196 39.46 17.79 -36.75
C ALA A 196 38.25 18.49 -36.11
N ALA A 197 37.86 19.67 -36.64
CA ALA A 197 36.68 20.40 -36.19
C ALA A 197 35.40 19.58 -36.36
N ARG A 198 35.21 18.95 -37.54
CA ARG A 198 34.06 18.08 -37.82
C ARG A 198 33.98 16.89 -36.88
N ASN A 199 35.09 16.18 -36.69
CA ASN A 199 35.14 15.02 -35.79
C ASN A 199 34.80 15.40 -34.33
N LYS A 200 35.28 16.55 -33.87
CA LYS A 200 34.99 17.06 -32.53
C LYS A 200 33.54 17.53 -32.39
N ASP A 201 32.97 18.17 -33.41
CA ASP A 201 31.55 18.57 -33.43
C ASP A 201 30.62 17.35 -33.41
N ASP A 202 30.93 16.31 -34.18
CA ASP A 202 30.16 15.05 -34.15
C ASP A 202 30.27 14.35 -32.80
N THR A 203 31.46 14.35 -32.19
CA THR A 203 31.65 13.84 -30.82
C THR A 203 30.84 14.63 -29.81
N TYR A 204 30.81 15.96 -29.91
CA TYR A 204 29.97 16.83 -29.09
C TYR A 204 28.48 16.47 -29.20
N LYS A 205 27.97 16.30 -30.43
CA LYS A 205 26.56 15.94 -30.68
C LYS A 205 26.24 14.60 -30.04
N ILE A 206 27.08 13.58 -30.26
CA ILE A 206 26.89 12.25 -29.70
C ILE A 206 26.84 12.32 -28.16
N LEU A 207 27.86 12.91 -27.53
CA LEU A 207 27.94 13.00 -26.07
C LEU A 207 26.77 13.78 -25.47
N SER A 208 26.37 14.88 -26.09
CA SER A 208 25.26 15.71 -25.61
C SER A 208 23.92 14.98 -25.74
N ILE A 209 23.67 14.33 -26.88
CA ILE A 209 22.45 13.55 -27.11
C ILE A 209 22.38 12.36 -26.13
N THR A 210 23.48 11.63 -25.97
CA THR A 210 23.56 10.53 -24.99
C THR A 210 23.36 11.03 -23.57
N GLY A 211 23.98 12.15 -23.18
CA GLY A 211 23.79 12.75 -21.86
C GLY A 211 22.34 13.14 -21.58
N VAL A 212 21.67 13.77 -22.54
CA VAL A 212 20.24 14.11 -22.46
C VAL A 212 19.38 12.85 -22.37
N ALA A 213 19.67 11.82 -23.17
CA ALA A 213 18.94 10.56 -23.14
C ALA A 213 19.06 9.85 -21.78
N VAL A 214 20.27 9.82 -21.19
CA VAL A 214 20.51 9.25 -19.87
C VAL A 214 19.72 10.01 -18.80
N LEU A 215 19.75 11.34 -18.80
CA LEU A 215 18.98 12.15 -17.86
C LEU A 215 17.46 11.95 -18.01
N GLY A 216 16.98 11.85 -19.25
CA GLY A 216 15.56 11.61 -19.53
C GLY A 216 15.09 10.26 -19.02
N LEU A 217 15.85 9.18 -19.29
CA LEU A 217 15.54 7.84 -18.79
C LEU A 217 15.61 7.77 -17.26
N ASP A 218 16.60 8.43 -16.66
CA ASP A 218 16.75 8.49 -15.22
C ASP A 218 15.57 9.20 -14.54
N ALA A 219 15.16 10.37 -15.06
CA ALA A 219 14.01 11.10 -14.59
C ALA A 219 12.71 10.28 -14.70
N ALA A 220 12.52 9.55 -15.81
CA ALA A 220 11.36 8.68 -16.00
C ALA A 220 11.33 7.52 -14.98
N ASN A 221 12.47 6.86 -14.74
CA ASN A 221 12.60 5.80 -13.75
C ASN A 221 12.38 6.33 -12.32
N PHE A 222 12.93 7.49 -11.98
CA PHE A 222 12.69 8.15 -10.71
C PHE A 222 11.21 8.45 -10.52
N ALA A 223 10.54 9.04 -11.52
CA ALA A 223 9.12 9.35 -11.46
C ALA A 223 8.28 8.09 -11.23
N PHE A 224 8.55 7.01 -11.97
CA PHE A 224 7.87 5.72 -11.80
C PHE A 224 8.02 5.18 -10.36
N ARG A 225 9.25 5.15 -9.83
CA ARG A 225 9.54 4.70 -8.46
C ARG A 225 8.86 5.59 -7.42
N TYR A 226 8.88 6.90 -7.63
CA TYR A 226 8.25 7.87 -6.75
C TYR A 226 6.73 7.71 -6.69
N PHE A 227 6.05 7.53 -7.83
CA PHE A 227 4.61 7.27 -7.85
C PHE A 227 4.26 5.95 -7.16
N LYS A 228 5.06 4.89 -7.36
CA LYS A 228 4.89 3.62 -6.66
C LYS A 228 5.05 3.79 -5.14
N HIS A 229 6.06 4.55 -4.71
CA HIS A 229 6.27 4.87 -3.31
C HIS A 229 5.10 5.67 -2.72
N LYS A 230 4.61 6.69 -3.43
CA LYS A 230 3.46 7.51 -3.03
C LYS A 230 2.19 6.67 -2.87
N LYS A 231 1.95 5.70 -3.77
CA LYS A 231 0.83 4.75 -3.66
C LYS A 231 0.94 3.91 -2.40
N LYS A 232 2.12 3.32 -2.13
CA LYS A 232 2.39 2.55 -0.91
C LYS A 232 2.21 3.38 0.36
N LEU A 233 2.72 4.61 0.39
CA LEU A 233 2.59 5.51 1.54
C LEU A 233 1.13 5.92 1.78
N ARG A 234 0.34 6.13 0.71
CA ARG A 234 -1.10 6.41 0.83
C ARG A 234 -1.85 5.22 1.44
N GLN A 235 -1.56 4.00 0.97
CA GLN A 235 -2.15 2.77 1.53
C GLN A 235 -1.75 2.59 3.01
N TYR A 236 -0.46 2.74 3.35
CA TYR A 236 0.00 2.70 4.73
C TYR A 236 -0.73 3.69 5.62
N ARG A 237 -0.85 4.96 5.21
CA ARG A 237 -1.57 6.00 5.99
C ARG A 237 -3.06 5.75 6.13
N LYS A 238 -3.68 5.05 5.17
CA LYS A 238 -5.12 4.71 5.20
C LYS A 238 -5.39 3.57 6.18
N TYR A 239 -4.50 2.59 6.22
CA TYR A 239 -4.75 1.28 6.84
C TYR A 239 -3.97 1.05 8.14
N CYS A 240 -2.86 1.73 8.36
CA CYS A 240 -2.17 1.70 9.64
C CYS A 240 -2.69 2.87 10.48
N PRO A 241 -3.27 2.60 11.67
CA PRO A 241 -3.61 3.67 12.60
C PRO A 241 -2.34 4.47 12.86
N ARG A 242 -2.47 5.80 12.95
CA ARG A 242 -1.35 6.66 13.32
C ARG A 242 -0.78 6.10 14.62
N GLU A 243 0.45 5.57 14.59
CA GLU A 243 1.31 5.76 15.74
C GLU A 243 1.21 7.26 16.01
N GLU A 244 0.63 7.61 17.15
CA GLU A 244 0.77 8.96 17.67
C GLU A 244 2.26 9.25 17.61
N THR A 245 2.65 10.05 16.64
CA THR A 245 3.99 10.59 16.57
C THR A 245 4.29 11.11 17.97
N PRO A 246 5.35 10.66 18.66
CA PRO A 246 5.75 11.28 19.93
C PRO A 246 6.17 12.76 19.71
N GLU A 247 6.19 13.24 18.48
CA GLU A 247 6.21 14.66 18.15
C GLU A 247 4.88 15.36 18.46
N LYS A 248 4.89 16.12 19.56
CA LYS A 248 3.90 17.11 19.99
C LYS A 248 2.61 16.55 20.61
N ARG A 249 2.73 15.83 21.72
CA ARG A 249 1.78 16.09 22.81
C ARG A 249 2.17 17.46 23.40
N PRO A 250 1.32 18.51 23.34
CA PRO A 250 1.53 19.63 24.25
C PRO A 250 1.59 19.07 25.67
N PRO A 251 2.46 19.58 26.56
CA PRO A 251 2.58 19.05 27.91
C PRO A 251 1.17 18.95 28.50
N ALA A 252 0.79 17.73 28.89
CA ALA A 252 -0.48 17.52 29.55
C ALA A 252 -0.40 18.30 30.87
N PHE A 253 -1.13 19.41 30.95
CA PHE A 253 -1.31 20.16 32.18
C PHE A 253 -2.04 19.25 33.17
N GLN A 254 -1.29 18.59 34.07
CA GLN A 254 -1.89 17.93 35.22
C GLN A 254 -2.11 18.97 36.31
N LEU A 255 -3.30 19.56 36.32
CA LEU A 255 -3.81 20.31 37.46
C LEU A 255 -4.19 19.31 38.55
N SER A 256 -3.24 19.02 39.44
CA SER A 256 -3.56 18.31 40.68
C SER A 256 -4.01 19.32 41.72
N ILE A 257 -5.29 19.29 42.08
CA ILE A 257 -5.84 20.03 43.21
C ILE A 257 -5.69 19.13 44.42
N THR A 258 -4.73 19.43 45.29
CA THR A 258 -4.59 18.72 46.57
C THR A 258 -5.43 19.45 47.63
N PRO A 259 -6.32 18.77 48.37
CA PRO A 259 -7.04 19.39 49.47
C PRO A 259 -6.07 19.55 50.65
N GLY A 260 -5.46 20.72 50.76
CA GLY A 260 -4.76 21.17 51.96
C GLY A 260 -5.68 22.10 52.75
N GLY A 261 -5.93 21.77 54.02
CA GLY A 261 -6.69 22.62 54.93
C GLY A 261 -6.12 24.04 54.92
N ALA A 262 -6.98 25.02 54.67
CA ALA A 262 -6.70 26.45 54.50
C ALA A 262 -5.94 26.85 53.21
N GLY A 263 -6.66 26.83 52.09
CA GLY A 263 -6.31 27.61 50.88
C GLY A 263 -5.85 26.78 49.69
N LEU A 264 -6.61 26.86 48.59
CA LEU A 264 -6.25 26.27 47.29
C LEU A 264 -4.97 26.91 46.76
N ARG A 265 -3.85 26.20 46.80
CA ARG A 265 -2.64 26.53 46.04
C ARG A 265 -2.57 25.66 44.79
N ALA A 266 -2.67 26.29 43.62
CA ALA A 266 -2.30 25.66 42.37
C ALA A 266 -0.77 25.70 42.24
N VAL A 267 -0.14 24.54 42.12
CA VAL A 267 1.30 24.43 41.84
C VAL A 267 1.47 23.95 40.40
N ALA A 268 1.99 24.82 39.54
CA ALA A 268 2.49 24.41 38.23
C ALA A 268 3.90 23.86 38.39
N ARG A 269 4.14 22.62 37.96
CA ARG A 269 5.49 22.07 37.80
C ARG A 269 5.82 22.07 36.31
N PHE A 270 6.98 22.63 35.98
CA PHE A 270 7.56 22.65 34.62
C PHE A 270 8.39 21.39 34.38
#